data_AF-A0A087TRQ3-F1
#
_entry.id   AF-A0A087TRQ3-F1
#
_cell.length_a   1.000
_cell.length_b   1.000
_cell.length_c   1.000
_cell.angle_alpha   90.00
_cell.angle_beta   90.00
_cell.angle_gamma   90.00
#
_symmetry.space_group_name_H-M   'P 1'
#
loop_
_entity.id
_entity.type
_entity.pdbx_description
1 polymer ?
#
loop_
_entity_poly.entity_id
_entity_poly.type
_entity_poly.pdbx_seq_one_letter_code
_entity_poly.pdbx_strand_id
1 'polypeptide(L)'
;MIMSMLSTTAMEDLRENTPHGIHWLQVYIAKDRELTRTLIQRADIAGFKAIVVTIDSPVNGMWGVNMIHNLTLPTHLRLPNLQPKDEVQGAGSNLRTRVGYSLLDPSLTWKDIQ
;
A
#
# COMPACT_ATOMS: atom_id res chain seq x y z
N MET A 1 13.45 8.38 -3.26
CA MET A 1 12.95 6.99 -3.39
C MET A 1 11.43 7.03 -3.54
N ILE A 2 10.82 6.07 -4.25
CA ILE A 2 9.36 5.91 -4.28
C ILE A 2 9.02 4.68 -3.44
N MET A 3 8.32 4.86 -2.31
CA MET A 3 7.87 3.79 -1.43
C MET A 3 6.49 3.29 -1.88
N SER A 4 6.29 1.97 -1.95
CA SER A 4 4.96 1.42 -2.17
C SER A 4 4.11 1.48 -0.89
N MET A 5 2.82 1.75 -1.02
CA MET A 5 1.86 1.55 0.08
C MET A 5 1.83 0.10 0.60
N LEU A 6 2.33 -0.86 -0.18
CA LEU A 6 2.46 -2.27 0.20
C LEU A 6 3.86 -2.63 0.71
N SER A 7 4.68 -1.64 1.04
CA SER A 7 6.00 -1.85 1.65
C SER A 7 5.87 -2.60 2.98
N THR A 8 6.82 -3.51 3.25
CA THR A 8 6.96 -4.18 4.54
C THR A 8 7.67 -3.33 5.60
N THR A 9 8.10 -2.14 5.23
CA THR A 9 8.69 -1.11 6.10
C THR A 9 7.73 0.06 6.22
N ALA A 10 7.54 0.56 7.45
CA ALA A 10 6.68 1.71 7.71
C ALA A 10 7.29 2.99 7.10
N MET A 11 6.43 3.91 6.66
CA MET A 11 6.89 5.18 6.10
C MET A 11 7.65 6.02 7.12
N GLU A 12 7.25 5.94 8.39
CA GLU A 12 7.89 6.63 9.50
C GLU A 12 9.30 6.07 9.75
N ASP A 13 9.46 4.75 9.76
CA ASP A 13 10.76 4.10 9.93
C ASP A 13 11.72 4.46 8.78
N LEU A 14 11.23 4.47 7.53
CA LEU A 14 12.05 4.92 6.40
C LEU A 14 12.52 6.36 6.62
N ARG A 15 11.61 7.24 7.04
CA ARG A 15 11.90 8.65 7.25
C ARG A 15 12.94 8.86 8.34
N GLU A 16 12.81 8.18 9.47
CA GLU A 16 13.77 8.22 10.58
C GLU A 16 15.17 7.81 10.14
N ASN A 17 15.29 6.76 9.32
CA ASN A 17 16.57 6.24 8.85
C ASN A 17 17.16 7.03 7.66
N THR A 18 16.37 7.91 7.04
CA THR A 18 16.81 8.72 5.89
C THR A 18 16.33 10.18 6.02
N PRO A 19 16.77 10.90 7.07
CA PRO A 19 16.23 12.22 7.44
C PRO A 19 16.50 13.33 6.42
N HIS A 20 17.43 13.13 5.49
CA HIS A 20 17.74 14.08 4.41
C HIS A 20 17.27 13.60 3.03
N GLY A 21 16.66 12.41 2.94
CA GLY A 21 16.20 11.85 1.69
C GLY A 21 14.89 12.49 1.18
N ILE A 22 14.78 12.62 -0.14
CA ILE A 22 13.51 12.97 -0.81
C ILE A 22 12.76 11.67 -1.10
N HIS A 23 11.58 11.54 -0.51
CA HIS A 23 10.72 10.35 -0.65
C HIS A 23 9.35 10.69 -1.20
N TRP A 24 8.85 9.84 -2.09
CA TRP A 24 7.50 9.88 -2.65
C TRP A 24 6.76 8.61 -2.25
N LEU A 25 5.45 8.70 -2.10
CA LEU A 25 4.62 7.57 -1.73
C LEU A 25 3.78 7.14 -2.95
N GLN A 26 3.96 5.90 -3.39
CA GLN A 26 3.10 5.26 -4.36
C GLN A 26 1.83 4.74 -3.68
N VAL A 27 0.67 5.05 -4.26
CA VAL A 27 -0.65 4.68 -3.75
C VAL A 27 -1.54 4.11 -4.84
N TYR A 28 -2.38 3.15 -4.47
CA TYR A 28 -3.63 2.83 -5.13
C TYR A 28 -4.75 3.58 -4.42
N ILE A 29 -5.73 4.09 -5.19
CA ILE A 29 -6.96 4.59 -4.59
C ILE A 29 -7.76 3.36 -4.15
N ALA A 30 -7.78 3.13 -2.84
CA ALA A 30 -8.40 1.96 -2.26
C ALA A 30 -9.92 2.10 -2.32
N LYS A 31 -10.64 0.98 -2.45
CA LYS A 31 -12.11 0.94 -2.38
C LYS A 31 -12.63 1.63 -1.11
N ASP A 32 -11.95 1.41 0.01
CA ASP A 32 -12.09 2.24 1.20
C ASP A 32 -11.29 3.54 1.04
N ARG A 33 -12.00 4.64 0.77
CA ARG A 33 -11.38 5.95 0.54
C ARG A 33 -10.76 6.54 1.80
N GLU A 34 -11.23 6.16 2.98
CA GLU A 34 -10.66 6.63 4.25
C GLU A 34 -9.28 6.00 4.52
N LEU A 35 -9.05 4.77 4.05
CA LEU A 35 -7.71 4.18 4.06
C LEU A 35 -6.73 5.02 3.23
N THR A 36 -7.08 5.37 1.99
CA THR A 36 -6.23 6.21 1.12
C THR A 36 -6.03 7.60 1.73
N ARG A 37 -7.09 8.23 2.26
CA ARG A 37 -7.01 9.54 2.92
C ARG A 37 -6.04 9.51 4.10
N THR A 38 -6.21 8.56 5.00
CA THR A 38 -5.37 8.41 6.20
C THR A 38 -3.91 8.17 5.82
N LEU A 39 -3.68 7.34 4.80
CA LEU A 39 -2.34 7.04 4.32
C LEU A 39 -1.63 8.28 3.75
N ILE A 40 -2.33 9.07 2.94
CA ILE A 40 -1.79 10.32 2.37
C ILE A 40 -1.50 11.34 3.48
N GLN A 41 -2.40 11.47 4.46
CA GLN A 41 -2.18 12.35 5.61
C GLN A 41 -0.94 11.94 6.42
N ARG A 42 -0.75 10.65 6.68
CA ARG A 42 0.46 10.14 7.34
C ARG A 42 1.73 10.45 6.53
N ALA A 43 1.67 10.32 5.21
CA ALA A 43 2.80 10.60 4.34
C ALA A 43 3.19 12.09 4.37
N ASP A 44 2.20 12.98 4.35
CA ASP A 44 2.40 14.43 4.46
C ASP A 44 3.05 14.79 5.81
N ILE A 45 2.51 14.26 6.92
CA ILE A 45 3.08 14.44 8.27
C ILE A 45 4.52 13.91 8.34
N ALA A 46 4.82 12.76 7.72
CA ALA A 46 6.16 12.18 7.65
C ALA A 46 7.09 12.94 6.70
N GLY A 47 6.61 13.94 5.96
CA GLY A 47 7.41 14.81 5.10
C GLY A 47 7.70 14.26 3.70
N PHE A 48 6.88 13.31 3.23
CA PHE A 48 6.92 12.85 1.83
C PHE A 48 6.61 14.02 0.89
N LYS A 49 7.30 14.06 -0.26
CA LYS A 49 7.28 15.22 -1.16
C LYS A 49 6.33 15.10 -2.33
N ALA A 50 5.84 13.90 -2.62
CA ALA A 50 4.86 13.68 -3.67
C ALA A 50 4.09 12.38 -3.43
N ILE A 51 2.90 12.32 -4.02
CA ILE A 51 2.08 11.12 -4.13
C ILE A 51 2.14 10.64 -5.58
N VAL A 52 2.42 9.36 -5.77
CA VAL A 52 2.46 8.68 -7.07
C VAL A 52 1.24 7.78 -7.15
N VAL A 53 0.20 8.23 -7.84
CA VAL A 53 -1.05 7.46 -7.98
C VAL A 53 -0.90 6.43 -9.09
N THR A 54 -1.11 5.15 -8.77
CA THR A 54 -1.10 4.06 -9.76
C THR A 54 -2.51 3.83 -10.29
N ILE A 55 -2.69 4.07 -11.59
CA ILE A 55 -4.00 4.03 -12.28
C ILE A 55 -4.14 2.88 -13.29
N ASP A 56 -3.06 2.15 -13.57
CA ASP A 56 -3.02 1.11 -14.60
C ASP A 56 -3.52 -0.27 -14.11
N SER A 57 -3.72 -0.43 -12.81
CA SER A 57 -4.05 -1.71 -12.18
C SER A 57 -5.36 -1.63 -11.36
N PRO A 58 -6.52 -1.37 -12.01
CA PRO A 58 -7.82 -1.33 -11.34
C PRO A 58 -8.30 -2.71 -10.85
N VAL A 59 -7.69 -3.78 -11.37
CA VAL A 59 -7.94 -5.18 -10.99
C VAL A 59 -6.61 -5.91 -10.86
N ASN A 60 -6.62 -7.08 -10.23
CA ASN A 60 -5.43 -7.93 -10.22
C ASN A 60 -5.13 -8.41 -11.63
N GLY A 61 -3.88 -8.25 -12.05
CA GLY A 61 -3.38 -8.94 -13.23
C GLY A 61 -3.52 -10.47 -13.09
N MET A 62 -3.43 -11.17 -14.21
CA MET A 62 -3.29 -12.63 -14.22
C MET A 62 -1.81 -12.99 -14.14
N TRP A 63 -1.34 -13.38 -12.95
CA TRP A 63 0.05 -13.76 -12.72
C TRP A 63 0.12 -15.29 -12.64
N GLY A 64 0.30 -15.97 -13.79
CA GLY A 64 0.28 -17.43 -13.87
C GLY A 64 1.17 -18.12 -12.84
N VAL A 65 2.37 -17.59 -12.59
CA VAL A 65 3.35 -18.14 -11.63
C VAL A 65 2.90 -17.94 -10.17
N ASN A 66 2.32 -16.79 -9.81
CA ASN A 66 1.83 -16.55 -8.45
C ASN A 66 0.55 -17.35 -8.13
N MET A 67 -0.24 -17.66 -9.16
CA MET A 67 -1.40 -18.56 -9.03
C MET A 67 -0.98 -20.01 -8.81
N ILE A 68 0.15 -20.43 -9.38
CA ILE A 68 0.69 -21.79 -9.22
C ILE A 68 1.40 -21.95 -7.86
N HIS A 69 2.09 -20.92 -7.37
CA HIS A 69 2.92 -21.01 -6.17
C HIS A 69 2.30 -20.48 -4.88
N ASN A 70 0.99 -20.17 -4.85
CA ASN A 70 0.26 -19.72 -3.66
C ASN A 70 1.06 -18.69 -2.82
N LEU A 71 1.53 -17.62 -3.47
CA LEU A 71 2.38 -16.63 -2.82
C LEU A 71 1.67 -16.03 -1.58
N THR A 72 2.22 -16.29 -0.40
CA THR A 72 1.77 -15.76 0.89
C THR A 72 2.80 -14.81 1.48
N LEU A 73 2.36 -13.89 2.34
CA LEU A 73 3.28 -13.04 3.10
C LEU A 73 3.92 -13.92 4.17
N PRO A 74 5.25 -14.02 4.24
CA PRO A 74 5.92 -14.71 5.34
C PRO A 74 5.42 -14.18 6.69
N THR A 75 5.29 -15.07 7.67
CA THR A 75 4.65 -14.76 8.97
C THR A 75 5.36 -13.67 9.78
N HIS A 76 6.63 -13.42 9.51
CA HIS A 76 7.43 -12.38 10.16
C HIS A 76 7.36 -11.02 9.46
N LEU A 77 6.72 -10.94 8.29
CA LEU A 77 6.54 -9.70 7.54
C LEU A 77 5.11 -9.18 7.71
N ARG A 78 4.96 -7.86 7.65
CA ARG A 78 3.68 -7.15 7.76
C ARG A 78 3.58 -6.07 6.69
N LEU A 79 2.40 -5.48 6.54
CA LEU A 79 2.14 -4.33 5.66
C LEU A 79 1.79 -3.11 6.54
N PRO A 80 2.78 -2.48 7.21
CA PRO A 80 2.55 -1.46 8.23
C PRO A 80 1.85 -0.19 7.73
N ASN A 81 1.84 0.04 6.42
CA ASN A 81 1.17 1.19 5.82
C ASN A 81 -0.33 0.97 5.62
N LEU A 82 -0.82 -0.28 5.62
CA LEU A 82 -2.24 -0.59 5.40
C LEU A 82 -3.06 -0.73 6.69
N GLN A 83 -2.45 -0.71 7.87
CA GLN A 83 -3.13 -0.84 9.15
C GLN A 83 -2.69 0.28 10.11
N PRO A 84 -3.57 0.70 11.04
CA PRO A 84 -3.15 1.48 12.20
C PRO A 84 -2.08 0.71 12.99
N LYS A 85 -1.19 1.45 13.67
CA LYS A 85 -0.03 0.93 14.41
C LYS A 85 -0.39 -0.15 15.47
N ASP A 86 -1.67 -0.21 15.86
CA ASP A 86 -2.19 -1.01 16.98
C ASP A 86 -2.87 -2.34 16.58
N GLU A 87 -3.04 -2.63 15.28
CA GLU A 87 -3.61 -3.92 14.85
C GLU A 87 -2.52 -5.00 14.66
N VAL A 88 -2.54 -6.01 15.53
CA VAL A 88 -1.66 -7.18 15.42
C VAL A 88 -2.14 -8.10 14.29
N GLN A 89 -1.28 -8.39 13.32
CA GLN A 89 -1.57 -9.38 12.27
C GLN A 89 -1.74 -10.78 12.84
N GLY A 90 -2.90 -11.38 12.59
CA GLY A 90 -3.07 -12.84 12.64
C GLY A 90 -2.26 -13.51 11.52
N ALA A 91 -1.46 -14.51 11.90
CA ALA A 91 -0.60 -15.27 11.00
C ALA A 91 -1.41 -15.96 9.89
N GLY A 92 -0.88 -15.98 8.65
CA GLY A 92 -1.41 -16.81 7.56
C GLY A 92 -2.39 -16.14 6.58
N SER A 93 -2.54 -14.82 6.63
CA SER A 93 -3.39 -14.09 5.67
C SER A 93 -2.78 -14.11 4.26
N ASN A 94 -3.46 -14.73 3.29
CA ASN A 94 -3.09 -14.70 1.87
C ASN A 94 -2.90 -13.25 1.38
N LEU A 95 -1.75 -12.95 0.76
CA LEU A 95 -1.48 -11.65 0.13
C LEU A 95 -2.56 -11.28 -0.88
N ARG A 96 -3.07 -12.29 -1.63
CA ARG A 96 -4.19 -12.13 -2.55
C ARG A 96 -5.48 -11.65 -1.88
N THR A 97 -5.74 -12.04 -0.63
CA THR A 97 -6.99 -11.66 0.06
C THR A 97 -6.93 -10.22 0.57
N ARG A 98 -5.75 -9.75 1.03
CA ARG A 98 -5.60 -8.38 1.57
C ARG A 98 -5.25 -7.33 0.51
N VAL A 99 -4.40 -7.66 -0.45
CA VAL A 99 -3.97 -6.73 -1.51
C VAL A 99 -4.86 -6.87 -2.74
N GLY A 100 -5.37 -8.07 -3.01
CA GLY A 100 -5.93 -8.38 -4.31
C GLY A 100 -7.38 -7.97 -4.51
N TYR A 101 -8.31 -8.43 -3.67
CA TYR A 101 -9.74 -8.31 -4.00
C TYR A 101 -10.51 -7.20 -3.27
N SER A 102 -10.08 -6.78 -2.07
CA SER A 102 -10.78 -5.72 -1.32
C SER A 102 -10.17 -4.33 -1.47
N LEU A 103 -8.88 -4.27 -1.82
CA LEU A 103 -8.16 -3.00 -1.88
C LEU A 103 -8.46 -2.24 -3.18
N LEU A 104 -8.36 -2.92 -4.33
CA LEU A 104 -8.49 -2.29 -5.65
C LEU A 104 -9.95 -1.95 -5.96
N ASP A 105 -10.15 -0.84 -6.68
CA ASP A 105 -11.45 -0.36 -7.10
C ASP A 105 -11.52 -0.20 -8.63
N PRO A 106 -12.22 -1.10 -9.34
CA PRO A 106 -12.34 -1.01 -10.79
C PRO A 106 -13.31 0.08 -11.27
N SER A 107 -14.01 0.77 -10.36
CA SER A 107 -14.94 1.84 -10.71
C SER A 107 -14.30 3.23 -10.77
N LEU A 108 -12.99 3.33 -10.54
CA LEU A 108 -12.25 4.60 -10.54
C LEU A 108 -12.36 5.33 -11.88
N THR A 109 -12.51 6.64 -11.79
CA THR A 109 -12.56 7.56 -12.92
C THR A 109 -11.60 8.72 -12.72
N TRP A 110 -11.44 9.57 -13.72
CA TRP A 110 -10.63 10.80 -13.59
C TRP A 110 -11.15 11.76 -12.51
N LYS A 111 -12.42 11.68 -12.12
CA LYS A 111 -12.98 12.49 -11.03
C LYS A 111 -12.39 12.13 -9.67
N ASP A 112 -11.88 10.91 -9.51
CA ASP A 112 -11.26 10.45 -8.27
C ASP A 112 -9.82 10.98 -8.07
N ILE A 113 -9.25 11.63 -9.09
CA ILE A 113 -7.87 12.19 -9.07
C ILE A 113 -7.86 13.72 -8.94
N GLN A 114 -8.95 14.38 -9.34
CA GLN A 114 -9.10 15.84 -9.32
C GLN A 114 -9.24 16.39 -7.89
#